data_AF-A0A968FTR8-F1
#
_entry.id   AF-A0A968FTR8-F1
#
_cell.length_a   1.000
_cell.length_b   1.000
_cell.length_c   1.000
_cell.angle_alpha   90.00
_cell.angle_beta   90.00
_cell.angle_gamma   90.00
#
_symmetry.space_group_name_H-M   'P 1'
#
loop_
_entity.id
_entity.type
_entity.pdbx_description
1 polymer ?
#
loop_
_entity_poly.entity_id
_entity_poly.type
_entity_poly.pdbx_seq_one_letter_code
_entity_poly.pdbx_strand_id
1 'polypeptide(L)'
;EFKRLFAAFKNDYKQQKNIIAAKELRIKKMLEDLNKQSFVLDPKKKKQREEKFRQEKVDFERYVQDKNAEFARKEKELTERVLKQMIEVIRQIGKEKNFTMIVEEKVVLYHDSGHDLTNLAIKQYDRIHK
;
A
#
# COMPACT_ATOMS: atom_id res chain seq x y z
N GLU A 1 -18.46 -2.12 -6.62
CA GLU A 1 -17.30 -1.31 -7.10
C GLU A 1 -15.98 -1.41 -6.29
N PHE A 2 -15.96 -1.15 -4.97
CA PHE A 2 -14.72 -1.03 -4.18
C PHE A 2 -13.81 -2.28 -4.21
N LYS A 3 -14.37 -3.48 -4.06
CA LYS A 3 -13.61 -4.74 -4.07
C LYS A 3 -12.75 -4.87 -5.35
N ARG A 4 -13.27 -4.40 -6.49
CA ARG A 4 -12.55 -4.36 -7.76
C ARG A 4 -11.40 -3.35 -7.75
N LEU A 5 -11.66 -2.12 -7.28
CA LEU A 5 -10.63 -1.07 -7.17
C LEU A 5 -9.50 -1.50 -6.23
N PHE A 6 -9.85 -2.10 -5.09
CA PHE A 6 -8.88 -2.58 -4.11
C PHE A 6 -8.09 -3.79 -4.62
N ALA A 7 -8.72 -4.70 -5.37
CA ALA A 7 -8.02 -5.80 -6.03
C ALA A 7 -7.01 -5.28 -7.09
N ALA A 8 -7.42 -4.30 -7.89
CA ALA A 8 -6.53 -3.66 -8.86
C ALA A 8 -5.36 -2.95 -8.17
N PHE A 9 -5.63 -2.21 -7.10
CA PHE A 9 -4.61 -1.57 -6.25
C PHE A 9 -3.61 -2.59 -5.70
N LYS A 10 -4.08 -3.70 -5.12
CA LYS A 10 -3.20 -4.78 -4.62
C LYS A 10 -2.33 -5.38 -5.71
N ASN A 11 -2.89 -5.57 -6.91
CA ASN A 11 -2.13 -6.11 -8.03
C ASN A 11 -1.04 -5.12 -8.48
N ASP A 12 -1.37 -3.84 -8.66
CA ASP A 12 -0.39 -2.81 -9.01
C ASP A 12 0.71 -2.70 -7.96
N TYR A 13 0.35 -2.68 -6.68
CA TYR A 13 1.31 -2.69 -5.57
C TYR A 13 2.27 -3.89 -5.62
N LYS A 14 1.75 -5.09 -5.91
CA LYS A 14 2.56 -6.30 -6.08
C LYS A 14 3.52 -6.19 -7.27
N GLN A 15 3.05 -5.68 -8.41
CA GLN A 15 3.89 -5.49 -9.59
C GLN A 15 5.00 -4.47 -9.33
N GLN A 16 4.69 -3.34 -8.69
CA GLN A 16 5.72 -2.35 -8.34
C GLN A 16 6.73 -2.89 -7.33
N LYS A 17 6.32 -3.72 -6.36
CA LYS A 17 7.26 -4.42 -5.47
C LYS A 17 8.25 -5.30 -6.24
N ASN A 18 7.77 -6.03 -7.25
CA ASN A 18 8.65 -6.84 -8.09
C ASN A 18 9.63 -5.98 -8.89
N ILE A 19 9.17 -4.84 -9.43
CA ILE A 19 10.03 -3.89 -10.16
C ILE A 19 11.10 -3.31 -9.25
N ILE A 20 10.73 -2.90 -8.02
CA ILE A 20 11.67 -2.39 -7.01
C ILE A 20 12.70 -3.47 -6.67
N ALA A 21 12.29 -4.71 -6.42
CA ALA A 21 13.20 -5.81 -6.11
C ALA A 21 14.18 -6.10 -7.26
N ALA A 22 13.72 -6.06 -8.52
CA ALA A 22 14.58 -6.24 -9.68
C ALA A 22 15.61 -5.10 -9.82
N LYS A 23 15.20 -3.85 -9.58
CA LYS A 23 16.10 -2.69 -9.56
C LYS A 23 17.12 -2.79 -8.41
N GLU A 24 16.68 -3.21 -7.22
CA GLU A 24 17.56 -3.41 -6.06
C GLU A 24 18.65 -4.45 -6.37
N LEU A 25 18.27 -5.57 -6.99
CA LEU A 25 19.23 -6.60 -7.42
C LEU A 25 20.23 -6.06 -8.43
N ARG A 26 19.79 -5.20 -9.37
CA ARG A 26 20.69 -4.55 -10.33
C ARG A 26 21.70 -3.63 -9.62
N ILE A 27 21.25 -2.81 -8.66
CA ILE A 27 22.15 -1.94 -7.88
C ILE A 27 23.16 -2.78 -7.08
N LYS A 28 22.72 -3.88 -6.45
CA LYS A 28 23.62 -4.81 -5.74
C LYS A 28 24.67 -5.41 -6.67
N LYS A 29 24.28 -5.91 -7.85
CA LYS A 29 25.22 -6.42 -8.84
C LYS A 29 26.23 -5.37 -9.31
N MET A 30 25.79 -4.13 -9.54
CA MET A 30 26.71 -3.04 -9.91
C MET A 30 27.76 -2.76 -8.82
N LEU A 31 27.37 -2.82 -7.55
CA LEU A 31 28.30 -2.68 -6.43
C LEU A 31 29.27 -3.86 -6.35
N GLU A 32 28.79 -5.08 -6.50
CA GLU A 32 29.64 -6.28 -6.51
C GLU A 32 30.67 -6.25 -7.65
N ASP A 33 30.24 -5.85 -8.85
CA ASP A 33 31.12 -5.73 -10.02
C ASP A 33 32.18 -4.63 -9.84
N LEU A 34 31.81 -3.50 -9.23
CA LEU A 34 32.75 -2.44 -8.85
C LEU A 34 33.81 -2.95 -7.88
N ASN A 35 33.41 -3.73 -6.86
CA ASN A 35 34.32 -4.28 -5.86
C ASN A 35 35.28 -5.31 -6.48
N LYS A 36 34.78 -6.23 -7.31
CA LYS A 36 35.59 -7.27 -7.98
C LYS A 36 36.59 -6.68 -8.96
N GLN A 37 36.21 -5.63 -9.69
CA GLN A 37 37.04 -5.04 -10.75
C GLN A 37 37.90 -3.87 -10.25
N SER A 38 37.82 -3.55 -8.96
CA SER A 38 38.52 -2.41 -8.34
C SER A 38 40.05 -2.45 -8.47
N PHE A 39 40.63 -3.64 -8.67
CA PHE A 39 42.07 -3.88 -8.81
C PHE A 39 42.55 -4.01 -10.27
N VAL A 40 41.64 -4.18 -11.25
CA VAL A 40 41.99 -4.48 -12.66
C VAL A 40 41.59 -3.35 -13.62
N LEU A 41 40.75 -2.41 -13.17
CA LEU A 41 40.29 -1.29 -14.01
C LEU A 41 41.27 -0.12 -14.04
N ASP A 42 41.43 0.45 -15.24
CA ASP A 42 42.04 1.77 -15.43
C ASP A 42 41.33 2.85 -14.57
N PRO A 43 42.07 3.78 -13.93
CA PRO A 43 41.50 4.80 -13.04
C PRO A 43 40.35 5.61 -13.65
N LYS A 44 40.42 5.94 -14.94
CA LYS A 44 39.37 6.71 -15.63
C LYS A 44 38.09 5.89 -15.79
N LYS A 45 38.23 4.61 -16.15
CA LYS A 45 37.09 3.68 -16.29
C LYS A 45 36.45 3.37 -14.93
N LYS A 46 37.26 3.24 -13.88
CA LYS A 46 36.78 3.05 -12.50
C LYS A 46 35.91 4.23 -12.05
N LYS A 47 36.42 5.46 -12.18
CA LYS A 47 35.69 6.69 -11.81
C LYS A 47 34.35 6.83 -12.55
N GLN A 48 34.32 6.51 -13.85
CA GLN A 48 33.08 6.55 -14.63
C GLN A 48 32.02 5.56 -14.12
N ARG A 49 32.45 4.35 -13.73
CA ARG A 49 31.52 3.33 -13.21
C ARG A 49 31.03 3.66 -11.80
N GLU A 50 31.89 4.20 -10.94
CA GLU A 50 31.50 4.68 -9.61
C GLU A 50 30.48 5.81 -9.71
N GLU A 51 30.69 6.77 -10.62
CA GLU A 51 29.74 7.85 -10.86
C GLU A 51 28.38 7.31 -11.33
N LYS A 52 28.39 6.39 -12.31
CA LYS A 52 27.17 5.75 -12.80
C LYS A 52 26.43 4.99 -11.70
N PHE A 53 27.16 4.24 -10.87
CA PHE A 53 26.58 3.55 -9.72
C PHE A 53 25.95 4.52 -8.73
N ARG A 54 26.65 5.62 -8.40
CA ARG A 54 26.13 6.64 -7.48
C ARG A 54 24.84 7.27 -8.01
N GLN A 55 24.81 7.62 -9.29
CA GLN A 55 23.62 8.18 -9.94
C GLN A 55 22.45 7.19 -9.90
N GLU A 56 22.67 5.95 -10.37
CA GLU A 56 21.63 4.91 -10.39
C GLU A 56 21.12 4.55 -8.98
N LYS A 57 21.99 4.61 -7.97
CA LYS A 57 21.60 4.40 -6.57
C LYS A 57 20.68 5.51 -6.08
N VAL A 58 21.03 6.78 -6.32
CA VAL A 58 20.20 7.93 -5.92
C VAL A 58 18.85 7.90 -6.63
N ASP A 59 18.84 7.60 -7.93
CA ASP A 59 17.61 7.49 -8.72
C ASP A 59 16.73 6.34 -8.22
N PHE A 60 17.34 5.21 -7.84
CA PHE A 60 16.63 4.08 -7.24
C PHE A 60 16.01 4.45 -5.88
N GLU A 61 16.77 5.07 -4.97
CA GLU A 61 16.27 5.49 -3.66
C GLU A 61 15.10 6.47 -3.79
N ARG A 62 15.23 7.48 -4.67
CA ARG A 62 14.15 8.42 -4.98
C ARG A 62 12.92 7.70 -5.55
N TYR A 63 13.11 6.81 -6.51
CA TYR A 63 12.02 6.03 -7.10
C TYR A 63 11.25 5.22 -6.06
N VAL A 64 11.95 4.56 -5.12
CA VAL A 64 11.32 3.80 -4.04
C VAL A 64 10.52 4.71 -3.12
N GLN A 65 11.09 5.85 -2.73
CA GLN A 65 10.39 6.83 -1.89
C GLN A 65 9.13 7.35 -2.57
N ASP A 66 9.22 7.76 -3.84
CA ASP A 66 8.10 8.30 -4.61
C ASP A 66 6.98 7.26 -4.76
N LYS A 67 7.34 6.01 -5.08
CA LYS A 67 6.35 4.94 -5.22
C LYS A 67 5.67 4.59 -3.91
N ASN A 68 6.42 4.52 -2.80
CA ASN A 68 5.83 4.29 -1.49
C ASN A 68 4.86 5.42 -1.09
N ALA A 69 5.24 6.68 -1.34
CA ALA A 69 4.36 7.82 -1.07
C ALA A 69 3.09 7.80 -1.95
N GLU A 70 3.22 7.46 -3.23
CA GLU A 70 2.10 7.31 -4.16
C GLU A 70 1.12 6.23 -3.69
N PHE A 71 1.63 5.05 -3.31
CA PHE A 71 0.79 3.96 -2.82
C PHE A 71 0.09 4.29 -1.50
N ALA A 72 0.80 4.91 -0.55
CA ALA A 72 0.21 5.31 0.72
C ALA A 72 -0.93 6.33 0.52
N ARG A 73 -0.77 7.28 -0.40
CA ARG A 73 -1.83 8.24 -0.75
C ARG A 73 -3.04 7.53 -1.36
N LYS A 74 -2.82 6.68 -2.37
CA LYS A 74 -3.89 5.92 -3.03
C LYS A 74 -4.63 5.00 -2.06
N GLU A 75 -3.91 4.32 -1.17
CA GLU A 75 -4.50 3.46 -0.13
C GLU A 75 -5.40 4.26 0.81
N LYS A 76 -4.89 5.41 1.28
CA LYS A 76 -5.64 6.32 2.15
C LYS A 76 -6.92 6.82 1.46
N GLU A 77 -6.84 7.29 0.22
CA GLU A 77 -7.99 7.76 -0.56
C GLU A 77 -9.05 6.66 -0.76
N LEU A 78 -8.63 5.45 -1.13
CA LEU A 78 -9.54 4.30 -1.28
C LEU A 78 -10.22 3.94 0.04
N THR A 79 -9.45 3.96 1.14
CA THR A 79 -9.94 3.63 2.49
C THR A 79 -10.94 4.68 2.98
N GLU A 80 -10.61 5.96 2.86
CA GLU A 80 -11.48 7.07 3.24
C GLU A 80 -12.81 7.04 2.47
N ARG A 81 -12.77 6.73 1.17
CA ARG A 81 -13.98 6.60 0.34
C ARG A 81 -14.90 5.52 0.87
N VAL A 82 -14.38 4.34 1.22
CA VAL A 82 -15.19 3.24 1.76
C VAL A 82 -15.67 3.51 3.16
N LEU A 83 -14.84 4.10 4.02
CA LEU A 83 -15.26 4.44 5.37
C LEU A 83 -16.44 5.40 5.36
N LYS A 84 -16.43 6.42 4.50
CA LYS A 84 -17.57 7.34 4.35
C LYS A 84 -18.86 6.61 3.96
N GLN A 85 -18.78 5.75 2.95
CA GLN A 85 -19.91 4.94 2.50
C GLN A 85 -20.39 3.95 3.60
N MET A 86 -19.48 3.34 4.33
CA MET A 86 -19.82 2.43 5.44
C MET A 86 -20.51 3.18 6.60
N ILE A 87 -20.07 4.40 6.92
CA ILE A 87 -20.72 5.24 7.93
C ILE A 87 -22.18 5.53 7.54
N GLU A 88 -22.47 5.77 6.26
CA GLU A 88 -23.85 5.95 5.77
C GLU A 88 -24.69 4.69 5.99
N VAL A 89 -24.13 3.51 5.67
CA VAL A 89 -24.76 2.21 5.91
C VAL A 89 -25.04 1.98 7.40
N ILE A 90 -24.05 2.24 8.26
CA ILE A 90 -24.18 2.09 9.72
C ILE A 90 -25.28 3.04 10.27
N ARG A 91 -25.33 4.29 9.79
CA ARG A 91 -26.37 5.25 10.18
C ARG A 91 -27.76 4.78 9.75
N GLN A 92 -27.89 4.21 8.55
CA GLN A 92 -29.16 3.66 8.08
C GLN A 92 -29.63 2.50 8.96
N ILE A 93 -28.74 1.55 9.27
CA ILE A 93 -29.02 0.44 10.19
C ILE A 93 -29.43 0.95 11.57
N GLY A 94 -28.69 1.95 12.10
CA GLY A 94 -28.98 2.58 13.38
C GLY A 94 -30.40 3.13 13.48
N LYS A 95 -30.84 3.85 12.44
CA LYS A 95 -32.21 4.39 12.35
C LYS A 95 -33.26 3.29 12.20
N GLU A 96 -33.06 2.34 11.29
CA GLU A 96 -34.01 1.25 11.02
C GLU A 96 -34.23 0.34 12.23
N LYS A 97 -33.19 0.13 13.04
CA LYS A 97 -33.22 -0.73 14.23
C LYS A 97 -33.38 0.03 15.54
N ASN A 98 -33.56 1.36 15.49
CA ASN A 98 -33.70 2.23 16.66
C ASN A 98 -32.55 2.09 17.68
N PHE A 99 -31.31 1.96 17.20
CA PHE A 99 -30.14 1.95 18.08
C PHE A 99 -29.83 3.35 18.61
N THR A 100 -29.62 3.46 19.92
CA THR A 100 -29.18 4.71 20.55
C THR A 100 -27.74 5.06 20.19
N MET A 101 -26.86 4.06 20.07
CA MET A 101 -25.46 4.23 19.75
C MET A 101 -24.88 2.99 19.04
N ILE A 102 -23.92 3.22 18.16
CA ILE A 102 -23.08 2.17 17.56
C ILE A 102 -21.62 2.58 17.83
N VAL A 103 -20.83 1.67 18.37
CA VAL A 103 -19.43 1.90 18.76
C VAL A 103 -18.50 0.94 18.03
N GLU A 104 -17.26 1.36 17.81
CA GLU A 104 -16.24 0.46 17.25
C GLU A 104 -15.80 -0.57 18.29
N GLU A 105 -15.62 -1.82 17.88
CA GLU A 105 -15.18 -2.92 18.75
C GLU A 105 -13.89 -2.59 19.51
N LYS A 106 -12.95 -1.88 18.87
CA LYS A 106 -11.65 -1.53 19.45
C LYS A 106 -11.72 -0.69 20.73
N VAL A 107 -12.84 0.00 20.99
CA VAL A 107 -13.04 0.83 22.19
C VAL A 107 -13.90 0.13 23.25
N VAL A 108 -14.34 -1.10 22.99
CA VAL A 108 -15.21 -1.87 23.86
C VAL A 108 -14.41 -2.99 24.51
N LEU A 109 -14.43 -3.07 25.85
CA LEU A 109 -13.74 -4.13 26.58
C LEU A 109 -14.50 -5.46 26.56
N TYR A 110 -15.83 -5.40 26.51
CA TYR A 110 -16.72 -6.55 26.46
C TYR A 110 -18.09 -6.14 25.88
N HIS A 111 -18.63 -6.97 25.00
CA HIS A 111 -20.02 -6.95 24.58
C HIS A 111 -20.46 -8.37 24.19
N ASP A 112 -21.76 -8.64 24.25
CA ASP A 112 -22.32 -9.89 23.71
C ASP A 112 -22.19 -9.91 22.17
N SER A 113 -21.84 -11.05 21.59
CA SER A 113 -21.65 -11.19 20.14
C SER A 113 -22.95 -11.06 19.34
N GLY A 114 -24.11 -11.28 19.98
CA GLY A 114 -25.43 -11.08 19.37
C GLY A 114 -25.72 -9.61 19.03
N HIS A 115 -24.95 -8.67 19.58
CA HIS A 115 -25.03 -7.25 19.28
C HIS A 115 -24.02 -6.78 18.22
N ASP A 116 -23.20 -7.68 17.67
CA ASP A 116 -22.27 -7.34 16.59
C ASP A 116 -23.02 -7.10 15.26
N LEU A 117 -22.91 -5.87 14.75
CA LEU A 117 -23.54 -5.44 13.51
C LEU A 117 -22.64 -5.62 12.28
N THR A 118 -21.38 -6.06 12.45
CA THR A 118 -20.36 -6.08 11.38
C THR A 118 -20.84 -6.84 10.15
N ASN A 119 -21.32 -8.06 10.32
CA ASN A 119 -21.82 -8.88 9.21
C ASN A 119 -23.06 -8.27 8.53
N LEU A 120 -23.93 -7.62 9.31
CA LEU A 120 -25.10 -6.93 8.77
C LEU A 120 -24.68 -5.71 7.95
N ALA A 121 -23.77 -4.89 8.47
CA ALA A 121 -23.23 -3.71 7.80
C ALA A 121 -22.53 -4.08 6.49
N ILE A 122 -21.71 -5.14 6.48
CA ILE A 122 -21.05 -5.65 5.26
C ILE A 122 -22.09 -6.06 4.22
N LYS A 123 -23.11 -6.83 4.60
CA LYS A 123 -24.17 -7.27 3.68
C LYS A 123 -24.96 -6.09 3.10
N GLN A 124 -25.28 -5.11 3.94
CA GLN A 124 -25.99 -3.90 3.50
C GLN A 124 -25.15 -3.04 2.56
N TYR A 125 -23.87 -2.86 2.88
CA TYR A 125 -22.92 -2.17 2.02
C TYR A 125 -22.81 -2.85 0.64
N ASP A 126 -22.59 -4.17 0.62
CA ASP A 126 -22.49 -4.94 -0.63
C ASP A 126 -23.79 -4.88 -1.45
N ARG A 127 -24.96 -4.80 -0.79
CA ARG A 127 -26.26 -4.65 -1.46
C ARG A 127 -26.39 -3.29 -2.15
N ILE A 128 -25.92 -2.22 -1.51
CA ILE A 128 -26.02 -0.83 -2.01
C ILE A 128 -24.95 -0.53 -3.07
N HIS A 129 -23.73 -1.08 -2.92
CA HIS A 129 -22.55 -0.69 -3.70
C HIS A 129 -21.98 -1.79 -4.63
N LYS A 130 -22.85 -2.62 -5.22
CA LYS A 130 -22.48 -3.73 -6.14
C LYS A 130 -21.30 -3.38 -7.07
#